data_AF-A0A922IIC7-F1
#
_entry.id   AF-A0A922IIC7-F1
#
_cell.length_a   1.000
_cell.length_b   1.000
_cell.length_c   1.000
_cell.angle_alpha   90.00
_cell.angle_beta   90.00
_cell.angle_gamma   90.00
#
_symmetry.space_group_name_H-M   'P 1'
#
loop_
_entity.id
_entity.type
_entity.pdbx_description
1 polymer ?
#
loop_
_entity_poly.entity_id
_entity_poly.type
_entity_poly.pdbx_seq_one_letter_code
_entity_poly.pdbx_strand_id
1 'polypeptide(L)'
;MMPTNRRRKSSSKIVHVNEESPITKQVPFDVLKCHGSDSNRIDYHGSDSSLNSMTDDVKYLCLKEKQRLELSGKSVLPIAPVVGLELPRVELSYFDGQPRGYWIIIREFETYVASRVTDDSQCLLYLMHYCKGKAKTAIEGCVMMEASSGYKRAREILKRLFGQSHLIARETLEDLFNAVNFDYTDGEQLSNLAIKMENYAMVLEQMNYTSDLNSLVALERIVRLLPQPMQAQWADWVDKLTEDDREPTFHELTQFIASRA
;
A
#
# COMPACT_ATOMS: atom_id res chain seq x y z
N MET A 1 -3.70 60.47 46.49
CA MET A 1 -3.00 59.29 47.04
C MET A 1 -1.74 59.06 46.20
N MET A 2 -0.58 59.08 46.85
CA MET A 2 0.73 58.60 46.36
C MET A 2 0.82 57.07 46.59
N PRO A 3 1.78 56.27 46.04
CA PRO A 3 3.14 56.67 45.71
C PRO A 3 3.83 56.03 44.47
N THR A 4 5.03 56.57 44.24
CA THR A 4 6.19 56.07 43.50
C THR A 4 6.70 54.71 43.98
N ASN A 5 7.29 53.88 43.09
CA ASN A 5 8.61 53.28 43.36
C ASN A 5 9.32 52.64 42.15
N ARG A 6 10.64 52.69 42.28
CA ARG A 6 11.77 52.30 41.44
C ARG A 6 12.05 50.78 41.39
N ARG A 7 12.71 50.37 40.30
CA ARG A 7 13.79 49.34 40.14
C ARG A 7 13.59 47.94 40.77
N ARG A 8 13.80 46.91 39.95
CA ARG A 8 14.92 45.96 40.08
C ARG A 8 15.12 45.14 38.80
N LYS A 9 16.34 45.20 38.23
CA LYS A 9 16.90 44.14 37.39
C LYS A 9 17.10 42.91 38.29
N SER A 10 16.75 41.73 37.81
CA SER A 10 17.43 40.49 38.21
C SER A 10 17.67 39.63 36.99
N SER A 11 18.96 39.41 36.73
CA SER A 11 19.50 38.39 35.84
C SER A 11 19.28 37.03 36.47
N SER A 12 18.88 36.02 35.69
CA SER A 12 19.12 34.62 36.02
C SER A 12 19.27 33.81 34.74
N LYS A 13 20.47 33.26 34.59
CA LYS A 13 20.91 32.33 33.55
C LYS A 13 20.05 31.05 33.55
N ILE A 14 19.70 30.55 32.38
CA ILE A 14 19.31 29.15 32.13
C ILE A 14 20.13 28.76 30.90
N VAL A 15 21.35 28.25 31.07
CA VAL A 15 21.72 26.82 31.09
C VAL A 15 21.20 26.08 29.85
N HIS A 16 22.13 25.90 28.92
CA HIS A 16 22.12 24.94 27.83
C HIS A 16 22.07 23.52 28.43
N VAL A 17 21.08 22.71 28.06
CA VAL A 17 21.16 21.24 28.17
C VAL A 17 20.56 20.65 26.89
N ASN A 18 21.32 19.72 26.34
CA ASN A 18 21.22 19.14 25.01
C ASN A 18 19.90 18.45 24.69
N GLU A 19 19.51 18.55 23.42
CA GLU A 19 18.63 17.59 22.75
C GLU A 19 19.24 16.19 22.81
N GLU A 20 18.59 15.28 23.53
CA GLU A 20 18.81 13.84 23.37
C GLU A 20 17.68 13.25 22.53
N SER A 21 18.05 12.71 21.37
CA SER A 21 17.21 11.94 20.47
C SER A 21 16.68 10.66 21.15
N PRO A 22 15.44 10.21 20.88
CA PRO A 22 14.97 8.95 21.43
C PRO A 22 15.67 7.78 20.74
N ILE A 23 16.53 7.12 21.52
CA ILE A 23 17.30 5.92 21.22
C ILE A 23 16.37 4.81 20.70
N THR A 24 16.59 4.40 19.46
CA THR A 24 16.07 3.18 18.85
C THR A 24 16.59 1.97 19.62
N LYS A 25 15.80 1.44 20.56
CA LYS A 25 16.09 0.16 21.21
C LYS A 25 15.75 -0.96 20.22
N GLN A 26 16.77 -1.40 19.51
CA GLN A 26 16.76 -2.64 18.74
C GLN A 26 16.63 -3.81 19.72
N VAL A 27 15.64 -4.67 19.52
CA VAL A 27 15.53 -5.96 20.24
C VAL A 27 16.08 -7.02 19.28
N PRO A 28 17.15 -7.76 19.66
CA PRO A 28 17.68 -8.87 18.87
C PRO A 28 16.67 -10.01 18.80
N PHE A 29 16.57 -10.63 17.62
CA PHE A 29 15.86 -11.89 17.42
C PHE A 29 16.66 -13.03 18.04
N ASP A 30 16.19 -13.60 19.15
CA ASP A 30 16.63 -14.91 19.62
C ASP A 30 15.46 -15.89 19.74
N VAL A 31 15.76 -17.09 19.27
CA VAL A 31 14.90 -18.25 19.05
C VAL A 31 14.29 -18.75 20.35
N LEU A 32 12.96 -18.86 20.40
CA LEU A 32 12.26 -19.68 21.39
C LEU A 32 11.34 -20.68 20.69
N LYS A 33 11.79 -21.94 20.69
CA LYS A 33 10.94 -23.12 20.47
C LYS A 33 10.03 -23.28 21.68
N CYS A 34 8.73 -23.42 21.46
CA CYS A 34 7.82 -24.00 22.45
C CYS A 34 6.91 -25.05 21.81
N HIS A 35 6.75 -26.13 22.55
CA HIS A 35 6.06 -27.36 22.20
C HIS A 35 4.54 -27.18 22.11
N GLY A 36 3.92 -27.93 21.21
CA GLY A 36 2.47 -27.99 21.04
C GLY A 36 1.74 -28.70 22.16
N SER A 37 0.41 -28.56 22.15
CA SER A 37 -0.57 -29.57 22.58
C SER A 37 -1.95 -29.20 22.03
N ASP A 38 -2.66 -30.25 21.64
CA ASP A 38 -3.89 -30.31 20.85
C ASP A 38 -5.18 -29.86 21.55
N SER A 39 -6.21 -29.72 20.70
CA SER A 39 -7.62 -30.08 20.93
C SER A 39 -8.55 -28.94 21.38
N ASN A 40 -9.42 -28.44 20.50
CA ASN A 40 -10.67 -29.12 20.15
C ASN A 40 -11.44 -28.36 19.05
N ARG A 41 -12.16 -29.16 18.26
CA ARG A 41 -12.91 -28.82 17.05
C ARG A 41 -14.34 -28.39 17.39
N ILE A 42 -14.83 -27.30 16.79
CA ILE A 42 -16.27 -27.09 16.52
C ILE A 42 -16.43 -26.51 15.11
N ASP A 43 -17.10 -27.30 14.28
CA ASP A 43 -17.45 -26.99 12.90
C ASP A 43 -18.55 -25.92 12.83
N TYR A 44 -18.33 -24.85 12.07
CA TYR A 44 -19.40 -24.02 11.53
C TYR A 44 -19.29 -24.01 10.01
N HIS A 45 -20.24 -24.67 9.37
CA HIS A 45 -20.51 -24.57 7.95
C HIS A 45 -20.99 -23.16 7.63
N GLY A 46 -20.29 -22.48 6.73
CA GLY A 46 -20.70 -21.21 6.15
C GLY A 46 -20.05 -21.09 4.78
N SER A 47 -20.78 -21.51 3.76
CA SER A 47 -20.39 -21.40 2.36
C SER A 47 -20.32 -19.92 1.97
N ASP A 48 -19.15 -19.47 1.51
CA ASP A 48 -19.03 -18.32 0.62
C ASP A 48 -17.89 -18.59 -0.37
N SER A 49 -18.30 -19.21 -1.47
CA SER A 49 -17.52 -19.34 -2.69
C SER A 49 -17.58 -18.05 -3.48
N SER A 50 -16.41 -17.56 -3.88
CA SER A 50 -16.13 -16.63 -5.00
C SER A 50 -15.51 -15.29 -4.61
N LEU A 51 -14.28 -15.32 -4.07
CA LEU A 51 -13.25 -14.31 -4.38
C LEU A 51 -11.83 -14.82 -3.99
N ASN A 52 -11.40 -15.97 -4.53
CA ASN A 52 -10.08 -16.57 -4.21
C ASN A 52 -9.13 -16.71 -5.40
N SER A 53 -9.36 -16.03 -6.54
CA SER A 53 -8.53 -16.27 -7.73
C SER A 53 -7.04 -15.99 -7.49
N MET A 54 -6.67 -14.87 -6.85
CA MET A 54 -5.24 -14.53 -6.67
C MET A 54 -4.59 -15.17 -5.44
N THR A 55 -5.35 -15.47 -4.39
CA THR A 55 -4.86 -16.21 -3.22
C THR A 55 -4.55 -17.65 -3.58
N ASP A 56 -5.33 -18.24 -4.50
CA ASP A 56 -5.07 -19.59 -4.98
C ASP A 56 -3.84 -19.61 -5.90
N ASP A 57 -3.69 -18.68 -6.83
CA ASP A 57 -2.55 -18.66 -7.78
C ASP A 57 -1.18 -18.52 -7.09
N VAL A 58 -1.05 -17.61 -6.10
CA VAL A 58 0.19 -17.43 -5.32
C VAL A 58 0.48 -18.66 -4.44
N LYS A 59 -0.56 -19.26 -3.88
CA LYS A 59 -0.45 -20.46 -3.05
C LYS A 59 -0.05 -21.67 -3.90
N TYR A 60 -0.58 -21.80 -5.11
CA TYR A 60 -0.19 -22.83 -6.09
C TYR A 60 1.26 -22.66 -6.57
N LEU A 61 1.71 -21.44 -6.82
CA LEU A 61 3.11 -21.15 -7.18
C LEU A 61 4.07 -21.55 -6.04
N CYS A 62 3.75 -21.18 -4.80
CA CYS A 62 4.55 -21.55 -3.63
C CYS A 62 4.57 -23.07 -3.38
N LEU A 63 3.44 -23.76 -3.53
CA LEU A 63 3.37 -25.23 -3.41
C LEU A 63 4.18 -25.94 -4.50
N LYS A 64 4.14 -25.45 -5.74
CA LYS A 64 4.87 -26.03 -6.89
C LYS A 64 6.38 -25.89 -6.71
N GLU A 65 6.83 -24.79 -6.13
CA GLU A 65 8.24 -24.52 -5.82
C GLU A 65 8.74 -25.43 -4.69
N LYS A 66 7.88 -25.72 -3.70
CA LYS A 66 8.18 -26.64 -2.60
C LYS A 66 8.29 -28.11 -3.05
N GLN A 67 7.41 -28.58 -3.95
CA GLN A 67 7.48 -29.95 -4.50
C GLN A 67 8.67 -30.17 -5.42
N ARG A 68 9.13 -29.13 -6.13
CA ARG A 68 10.31 -29.21 -7.01
C ARG A 68 11.63 -29.36 -6.24
N LEU A 69 11.68 -28.92 -4.97
CA LEU A 69 12.84 -29.04 -4.11
C LEU A 69 12.97 -30.42 -3.42
N GLU A 70 11.87 -31.19 -3.30
CA GLU A 70 11.89 -32.50 -2.63
C GLU A 70 12.24 -33.69 -3.55
N LEU A 71 12.27 -33.51 -4.87
CA LEU A 71 12.53 -34.58 -5.84
C LEU A 71 13.97 -34.70 -6.35
N SER A 72 14.91 -33.86 -5.87
CA SER A 72 16.32 -33.92 -6.31
C SER A 72 17.25 -34.39 -5.19
N GLY A 73 17.33 -35.71 -5.01
CA GLY A 73 18.32 -36.32 -4.15
C GLY A 73 19.74 -36.35 -4.77
N LYS A 74 20.70 -35.81 -3.99
CA LYS A 74 22.16 -36.07 -3.96
C LYS A 74 23.07 -35.38 -5.01
N SER A 75 23.74 -34.31 -4.57
CA SER A 75 25.19 -34.32 -4.22
C SER A 75 25.56 -32.95 -3.61
N VAL A 76 25.95 -32.92 -2.33
CA VAL A 76 26.42 -31.68 -1.69
C VAL A 76 27.93 -31.58 -1.91
N LEU A 77 28.33 -30.71 -2.83
CA LEU A 77 29.64 -30.07 -2.74
C LEU A 77 29.51 -28.85 -1.83
N PRO A 78 30.56 -28.45 -1.09
CA PRO A 78 30.48 -27.28 -0.23
C PRO A 78 30.23 -26.06 -1.11
N ILE A 79 29.05 -25.46 -0.97
CA ILE A 79 28.77 -24.14 -1.50
C ILE A 79 29.72 -23.21 -0.74
N ALA A 80 30.78 -22.74 -1.40
CA ALA A 80 31.61 -21.67 -0.87
C ALA A 80 30.67 -20.49 -0.53
N PRO A 81 30.83 -19.84 0.64
CA PRO A 81 29.97 -18.72 0.98
C PRO A 81 30.18 -17.65 -0.08
N VAL A 82 29.16 -17.44 -0.91
CA VAL A 82 29.03 -16.22 -1.69
C VAL A 82 29.06 -15.12 -0.64
N VAL A 83 30.14 -14.34 -0.64
CA VAL A 83 30.27 -13.13 0.18
C VAL A 83 28.99 -12.34 -0.05
N GLY A 84 28.15 -12.31 0.98
CA GLY A 84 26.77 -11.87 0.89
C GLY A 84 26.72 -10.43 0.40
N LEU A 85 26.25 -10.26 -0.83
CA LEU A 85 25.60 -9.02 -1.21
C LEU A 85 24.32 -8.99 -0.38
N GLU A 86 24.40 -8.49 0.85
CA GLU A 86 23.21 -8.20 1.64
C GLU A 86 22.40 -7.18 0.85
N LEU A 87 21.25 -7.63 0.34
CA LEU A 87 20.29 -6.75 -0.29
C LEU A 87 19.92 -5.65 0.72
N PRO A 88 19.71 -4.40 0.26
CA PRO A 88 19.26 -3.33 1.14
C PRO A 88 18.05 -3.79 1.95
N ARG A 89 18.08 -3.51 3.27
CA ARG A 89 16.96 -3.83 4.14
C ARG A 89 15.75 -3.04 3.66
N VAL A 90 14.73 -3.75 3.19
CA VAL A 90 13.45 -3.12 2.81
C VAL A 90 12.70 -2.81 4.09
N GLU A 91 12.43 -1.52 4.31
CA GLU A 91 11.56 -1.08 5.40
C GLU A 91 10.12 -0.99 4.89
N LEU A 92 9.21 -1.67 5.59
CA LEU A 92 7.77 -1.57 5.38
C LEU A 92 7.28 -0.16 5.68
N SER A 93 6.38 0.34 4.85
CA SER A 93 5.70 1.61 5.10
C SER A 93 4.79 1.50 6.32
N TYR A 94 4.58 2.60 7.04
CA TYR A 94 3.56 2.65 8.09
C TYR A 94 2.19 2.97 7.50
N PHE A 95 1.15 2.39 8.08
CA PHE A 95 -0.23 2.58 7.64
C PHE A 95 -1.05 3.32 8.68
N ASP A 96 -1.55 4.50 8.33
CA ASP A 96 -2.31 5.39 9.21
C ASP A 96 -3.84 5.21 9.12
N GLY A 97 -4.31 4.44 8.12
CA GLY A 97 -5.73 4.21 7.84
C GLY A 97 -6.27 4.93 6.61
N GLN A 98 -5.44 5.50 5.73
CA GLN A 98 -5.92 6.03 4.44
C GLN A 98 -6.18 4.91 3.42
N PRO A 99 -7.34 4.85 2.76
CA PRO A 99 -7.63 3.78 1.78
C PRO A 99 -6.55 3.59 0.70
N ARG A 100 -5.98 4.68 0.15
CA ARG A 100 -4.88 4.61 -0.84
C ARG A 100 -3.68 3.76 -0.42
N GLY A 101 -3.38 3.70 0.88
CA GLY A 101 -2.23 2.97 1.41
C GLY A 101 -2.53 1.51 1.72
N TYR A 102 -3.81 1.10 1.73
CA TYR A 102 -4.22 -0.19 2.25
C TYR A 102 -3.62 -1.37 1.46
N TRP A 103 -3.72 -1.35 0.12
CA TRP A 103 -3.22 -2.47 -0.69
C TRP A 103 -1.70 -2.60 -0.62
N ILE A 104 -1.01 -1.46 -0.64
CA ILE A 104 0.45 -1.41 -0.54
C ILE A 104 0.86 -2.08 0.78
N ILE A 105 0.32 -1.64 1.92
CA ILE A 105 0.74 -2.21 3.20
C ILE A 105 0.37 -3.68 3.34
N ILE A 106 -0.80 -4.11 2.87
CA ILE A 106 -1.19 -5.53 2.98
C ILE A 106 -0.24 -6.39 2.15
N ARG A 107 0.09 -5.97 0.92
CA ARG A 107 1.00 -6.71 0.05
C ARG A 107 2.42 -6.73 0.58
N GLU A 108 2.93 -5.60 1.04
CA GLU A 108 4.25 -5.54 1.68
C GLU A 108 4.27 -6.43 2.94
N PHE A 109 3.24 -6.33 3.80
CA PHE A 109 3.16 -7.09 5.04
C PHE A 109 3.12 -8.60 4.79
N GLU A 110 2.30 -9.04 3.84
CA GLU A 110 2.23 -10.45 3.44
C GLU A 110 3.58 -10.95 2.92
N THR A 111 4.25 -10.14 2.11
CA THR A 111 5.53 -10.47 1.48
C THR A 111 6.67 -10.54 2.49
N TYR A 112 6.77 -9.56 3.39
CA TYR A 112 7.94 -9.41 4.27
C TYR A 112 7.77 -10.02 5.66
N VAL A 113 6.54 -10.04 6.19
CA VAL A 113 6.26 -10.50 7.56
C VAL A 113 5.53 -11.83 7.54
N ALA A 114 4.33 -11.88 6.95
CA ALA A 114 3.46 -13.07 7.06
C ALA A 114 4.05 -14.31 6.35
N SER A 115 4.94 -14.12 5.37
CA SER A 115 5.66 -15.21 4.71
C SER A 115 6.75 -15.85 5.58
N ARG A 116 7.21 -15.16 6.63
CA ARG A 116 8.35 -15.58 7.47
C ARG A 116 7.98 -15.87 8.92
N VAL A 117 6.90 -15.27 9.42
CA VAL A 117 6.44 -15.41 10.80
C VAL A 117 5.33 -16.46 10.83
N THR A 118 5.55 -17.53 11.60
CA THR A 118 4.60 -18.66 11.71
C THR A 118 3.68 -18.56 12.93
N ASP A 119 4.04 -17.75 13.92
CA ASP A 119 3.22 -17.48 15.10
C ASP A 119 2.27 -16.30 14.85
N ASP A 120 0.97 -16.55 14.92
CA ASP A 120 -0.06 -15.54 14.70
C ASP A 120 -0.01 -14.41 15.75
N SER A 121 0.48 -14.70 16.97
CA SER A 121 0.65 -13.66 18.01
C SER A 121 1.70 -12.64 17.58
N GLN A 122 2.85 -13.10 17.10
CA GLN A 122 3.90 -12.25 16.54
C GLN A 122 3.43 -11.52 15.27
N CYS A 123 2.73 -12.20 14.36
CA CYS A 123 2.13 -11.56 13.19
C CYS A 123 1.22 -10.39 13.59
N LEU A 124 0.35 -10.59 14.58
CA LEU A 124 -0.52 -9.53 15.08
C LEU A 124 0.28 -8.35 15.67
N LEU A 125 1.32 -8.62 16.47
CA LEU A 125 2.16 -7.56 17.04
C LEU A 125 2.90 -6.77 15.96
N TYR A 126 3.41 -7.43 14.92
CA TYR A 126 4.00 -6.74 13.76
C TYR A 126 2.98 -5.92 12.99
N LEU A 127 1.78 -6.47 12.74
CA LEU A 127 0.71 -5.74 12.07
C LEU A 127 0.35 -4.46 12.84
N MET A 128 0.23 -4.57 14.17
CA MET A 128 0.00 -3.43 15.06
C MET A 128 1.17 -2.44 15.09
N HIS A 129 2.41 -2.91 14.96
CA HIS A 129 3.61 -2.07 14.91
C HIS A 129 3.62 -1.19 13.65
N TYR A 130 3.27 -1.76 12.49
CA TYR A 130 3.22 -1.04 11.23
C TYR A 130 1.94 -0.21 11.05
N CYS A 131 0.93 -0.42 11.88
CA CYS A 131 -0.23 0.48 11.95
C CYS A 131 0.05 1.70 12.84
N LYS A 132 -0.47 2.85 12.43
CA LYS A 132 -0.47 4.13 13.16
C LYS A 132 -1.87 4.74 13.13
N GLY A 133 -2.09 5.79 13.92
CA GLY A 133 -3.32 6.59 13.89
C GLY A 133 -4.60 5.75 13.96
N LYS A 134 -5.53 6.00 13.02
CA LYS A 134 -6.84 5.34 12.98
C LYS A 134 -6.73 3.84 12.75
N ALA A 135 -5.78 3.40 11.92
CA ALA A 135 -5.57 1.97 11.68
C ALA A 135 -5.16 1.23 12.95
N LYS A 136 -4.23 1.79 13.74
CA LYS A 136 -3.79 1.17 15.00
C LYS A 136 -4.91 1.09 16.02
N THR A 137 -5.62 2.20 16.23
CA THR A 137 -6.76 2.26 17.16
C THR A 137 -7.85 1.25 16.77
N ALA A 138 -8.07 1.02 15.48
CA ALA A 138 -9.09 0.08 15.03
C ALA A 138 -8.81 -1.39 15.41
N ILE A 139 -7.55 -1.77 15.55
CA ILE A 139 -7.15 -3.18 15.78
C ILE A 139 -6.54 -3.44 17.14
N GLU A 140 -6.30 -2.43 17.98
CA GLU A 140 -5.53 -2.57 19.22
C GLU A 140 -6.11 -3.61 20.20
N GLY A 141 -7.45 -3.73 20.26
CA GLY A 141 -8.12 -4.70 21.12
C GLY A 141 -7.96 -6.16 20.69
N CYS A 142 -7.48 -6.43 19.46
CA CYS A 142 -7.34 -7.80 18.96
C CYS A 142 -6.29 -8.61 19.74
N VAL A 143 -5.34 -7.93 20.41
CA VAL A 143 -4.31 -8.57 21.24
C VAL A 143 -4.88 -9.32 22.46
N MET A 144 -6.12 -9.03 22.85
CA MET A 144 -6.79 -9.70 23.97
C MET A 144 -7.46 -11.02 23.57
N MET A 145 -7.47 -11.35 22.27
CA MET A 145 -8.04 -12.58 21.74
C MET A 145 -6.98 -13.69 21.68
N GLU A 146 -7.41 -14.92 21.44
CA GLU A 146 -6.51 -16.01 21.05
C GLU A 146 -5.74 -15.62 19.77
N ALA A 147 -4.48 -16.08 19.65
CA ALA A 147 -3.52 -15.63 18.65
C ALA A 147 -4.07 -15.63 17.22
N SER A 148 -4.57 -16.78 16.76
CA SER A 148 -5.06 -16.93 15.39
C SER A 148 -6.32 -16.11 15.14
N SER A 149 -7.24 -16.15 16.11
CA SER A 149 -8.49 -15.39 16.08
C SER A 149 -8.24 -13.87 16.07
N GLY A 150 -7.30 -13.39 16.88
CA GLY A 150 -6.93 -11.99 17.01
C GLY A 150 -6.27 -11.46 15.74
N TYR A 151 -5.30 -12.20 15.19
CA TYR A 151 -4.65 -11.81 13.94
C TYR A 151 -5.66 -11.77 12.78
N LYS A 152 -6.47 -12.82 12.62
CA LYS A 152 -7.53 -12.86 11.60
C LYS A 152 -8.51 -11.69 11.76
N ARG A 153 -8.95 -11.42 12.99
CA ARG A 153 -9.87 -10.31 13.29
C ARG A 153 -9.28 -8.94 12.96
N ALA A 154 -8.01 -8.72 13.26
CA ALA A 154 -7.32 -7.48 12.91
C ALA A 154 -7.32 -7.24 11.40
N ARG A 155 -6.98 -8.27 10.60
CA ARG A 155 -7.01 -8.18 9.13
C ARG A 155 -8.41 -7.89 8.59
N GLU A 156 -9.43 -8.56 9.12
CA GLU A 156 -10.83 -8.31 8.75
C GLU A 156 -11.25 -6.86 9.04
N ILE A 157 -10.88 -6.31 10.21
CA ILE A 157 -11.19 -4.93 10.57
C ILE A 157 -10.50 -3.95 9.62
N LEU A 158 -9.21 -4.13 9.33
CA LEU A 158 -8.49 -3.26 8.39
C LEU A 158 -9.12 -3.29 7.00
N LYS A 159 -9.44 -4.49 6.48
CA LYS A 159 -10.11 -4.64 5.18
C LYS A 159 -11.48 -3.97 5.16
N ARG A 160 -12.27 -4.15 6.22
CA ARG A 160 -13.62 -3.59 6.32
C ARG A 160 -13.62 -2.07 6.38
N LEU A 161 -12.69 -1.48 7.12
CA LEU A 161 -12.66 -0.03 7.35
C LEU A 161 -11.91 0.74 6.26
N PHE A 162 -10.84 0.17 5.72
CA PHE A 162 -9.91 0.90 4.84
C PHE A 162 -9.67 0.19 3.52
N GLY A 163 -9.91 -1.12 3.45
CA GLY A 163 -9.66 -1.96 2.27
C GLY A 163 -10.84 -2.15 1.33
N GLN A 164 -11.85 -1.29 1.40
CA GLN A 164 -13.04 -1.41 0.56
C GLN A 164 -12.75 -0.91 -0.86
N SER A 165 -13.05 -1.74 -1.86
CA SER A 165 -12.69 -1.45 -3.24
C SER A 165 -13.21 -0.12 -3.76
N HIS A 166 -14.48 0.18 -3.48
CA HIS A 166 -15.10 1.44 -3.89
C HIS A 166 -14.50 2.67 -3.19
N LEU A 167 -14.01 2.55 -1.95
CA LEU A 167 -13.36 3.66 -1.25
C LEU A 167 -11.99 3.95 -1.86
N ILE A 168 -11.23 2.90 -2.12
CA ILE A 168 -9.90 3.00 -2.73
C ILE A 168 -10.03 3.55 -4.14
N ALA A 169 -10.89 2.97 -4.98
CA ALA A 169 -11.10 3.43 -6.35
C ALA A 169 -11.51 4.91 -6.40
N ARG A 170 -12.42 5.33 -5.52
CA ARG A 170 -12.82 6.74 -5.43
C ARG A 170 -11.66 7.66 -5.03
N GLU A 171 -10.88 7.29 -4.02
CA GLU A 171 -9.72 8.09 -3.60
C GLU A 171 -8.67 8.16 -4.72
N THR A 172 -8.38 7.03 -5.37
CA THR A 172 -7.47 6.94 -6.52
C THR A 172 -7.91 7.81 -7.69
N LEU A 173 -9.20 7.83 -8.03
CA LEU A 173 -9.73 8.69 -9.08
C LEU A 173 -9.67 10.17 -8.71
N GLU A 174 -10.01 10.55 -7.48
CA GLU A 174 -9.88 11.94 -7.05
C GLU A 174 -8.41 12.39 -7.00
N ASP A 175 -7.49 11.54 -6.56
CA ASP A 175 -6.04 11.81 -6.61
C ASP A 175 -5.54 11.96 -8.05
N LEU A 176 -6.06 11.16 -8.99
CA LEU A 176 -5.81 11.33 -10.42
C LEU A 176 -6.30 12.71 -10.90
N PHE A 177 -7.56 13.07 -10.63
CA PHE A 177 -8.11 14.35 -11.08
C PHE A 177 -7.38 15.55 -10.45
N ASN A 178 -6.92 15.43 -9.20
CA ASN A 178 -6.12 16.46 -8.54
C ASN A 178 -4.68 16.53 -9.08
N ALA A 179 -4.15 15.42 -9.58
CA ALA A 179 -2.82 15.38 -10.19
C ALA A 179 -2.80 15.97 -11.60
N VAL A 180 -3.93 15.97 -12.32
CA VAL A 180 -4.05 16.66 -13.61
C VAL A 180 -4.21 18.16 -13.33
N ASN A 181 -3.30 18.97 -13.88
CA ASN A 181 -3.30 20.41 -13.66
C ASN A 181 -3.34 21.16 -15.00
N PHE A 182 -3.84 22.40 -14.97
CA PHE A 182 -4.05 23.20 -16.18
C PHE A 182 -2.77 23.77 -16.79
N ASP A 183 -1.64 23.69 -16.09
CA ASP A 183 -0.39 24.36 -16.43
C ASP A 183 0.71 23.35 -16.76
N TYR A 184 0.57 22.64 -17.87
CA TYR A 184 1.65 21.84 -18.45
C TYR A 184 2.52 22.74 -19.33
N THR A 185 3.64 23.18 -18.78
CA THR A 185 4.55 24.14 -19.43
C THR A 185 5.74 23.49 -20.10
N ASP A 186 6.07 22.26 -19.71
CA ASP A 186 7.16 21.46 -20.28
C ASP A 186 6.77 19.98 -20.43
N GLY A 187 7.60 19.26 -21.17
CA GLY A 187 7.43 17.83 -21.43
C GLY A 187 7.62 16.93 -20.21
N GLU A 188 8.40 17.38 -19.22
CA GLU A 188 8.66 16.60 -17.99
C GLU A 188 7.38 16.47 -17.16
N GLN A 189 6.58 17.54 -17.06
CA GLN A 189 5.30 17.50 -16.35
C GLN A 189 4.29 16.56 -17.03
N LEU A 190 4.29 16.48 -18.36
CA LEU A 190 3.45 15.55 -19.13
C LEU A 190 3.91 14.10 -18.96
N SER A 191 5.23 13.85 -18.98
CA SER A 191 5.80 12.53 -18.71
C SER A 191 5.43 12.06 -17.29
N ASN A 192 5.59 12.93 -16.30
CA ASN A 192 5.20 12.64 -14.92
C ASN A 192 3.69 12.39 -14.78
N LEU A 193 2.86 13.10 -15.54
CA LEU A 193 1.42 12.82 -15.58
C LEU A 193 1.14 11.43 -16.15
N ALA A 194 1.73 11.08 -17.30
CA ALA A 194 1.53 9.78 -17.93
C ALA A 194 1.93 8.63 -17.01
N ILE A 195 3.07 8.74 -16.32
CA ILE A 195 3.53 7.75 -15.32
C ILE A 195 2.50 7.62 -14.18
N LYS A 196 1.96 8.74 -13.68
CA LYS A 196 0.92 8.70 -12.65
C LYS A 196 -0.36 8.04 -13.16
N MET A 197 -0.80 8.37 -14.37
CA MET A 197 -1.98 7.77 -14.98
C MET A 197 -1.86 6.26 -15.12
N GLU A 198 -0.70 5.75 -15.57
CA GLU A 198 -0.42 4.30 -15.61
C GLU A 198 -0.48 3.65 -14.21
N ASN A 199 0.12 4.30 -13.20
CA ASN A 199 0.06 3.80 -11.83
C ASN A 199 -1.38 3.72 -11.29
N TYR A 200 -2.21 4.72 -11.60
CA TYR A 200 -3.62 4.70 -11.21
C TYR A 200 -4.42 3.64 -11.98
N ALA A 201 -4.14 3.44 -13.27
CA ALA A 201 -4.76 2.39 -14.07
C ALA A 201 -4.50 1.00 -13.46
N MET A 202 -3.23 0.70 -13.13
CA MET A 202 -2.88 -0.57 -12.49
C MET A 202 -3.66 -0.83 -11.20
N VAL A 203 -3.83 0.20 -10.36
CA VAL A 203 -4.59 0.08 -9.09
C VAL A 203 -6.08 -0.15 -9.37
N LEU A 204 -6.67 0.57 -10.31
CA LEU A 204 -8.12 0.48 -10.61
C LEU A 204 -8.47 -0.83 -11.34
N GLU A 205 -7.64 -1.28 -12.26
CA GLU A 205 -7.79 -2.57 -12.95
C GLU A 205 -7.75 -3.75 -11.99
N GLN A 206 -6.79 -3.73 -11.05
CA GLN A 206 -6.69 -4.73 -9.98
C GLN A 206 -7.97 -4.82 -9.13
N MET A 207 -8.77 -3.76 -9.12
CA MET A 207 -9.99 -3.62 -8.35
C MET A 207 -11.27 -3.79 -9.20
N ASN A 208 -11.13 -4.14 -10.48
CA ASN A 208 -12.20 -4.26 -11.48
C ASN A 208 -12.95 -2.95 -11.77
N TYR A 209 -12.28 -1.79 -11.71
CA TYR A 209 -12.83 -0.47 -12.05
C TYR A 209 -12.44 0.01 -13.46
N THR A 210 -12.04 -0.90 -14.35
CA THR A 210 -11.63 -0.57 -15.73
C THR A 210 -12.76 0.08 -16.53
N SER A 211 -14.02 -0.32 -16.31
CA SER A 211 -15.19 0.28 -16.94
C SER A 211 -15.41 1.73 -16.51
N ASP A 212 -15.24 2.01 -15.22
CA ASP A 212 -15.37 3.36 -14.67
C ASP A 212 -14.25 4.27 -15.21
N LEU A 213 -13.03 3.73 -15.31
CA LEU A 213 -11.88 4.42 -15.85
C LEU A 213 -12.05 4.77 -17.35
N ASN A 214 -12.61 3.84 -18.12
CA ASN A 214 -12.92 4.02 -19.54
C ASN A 214 -14.26 4.73 -19.78
N SER A 215 -14.97 5.16 -18.73
CA SER A 215 -16.23 5.87 -18.92
C SER A 215 -15.99 7.23 -19.57
N LEU A 216 -16.91 7.62 -20.46
CA LEU A 216 -16.89 8.95 -21.08
C LEU A 216 -16.74 10.08 -20.05
N VAL A 217 -17.41 9.96 -18.90
CA VAL A 217 -17.35 10.95 -17.81
C VAL A 217 -15.94 11.07 -17.23
N ALA A 218 -15.24 9.96 -17.00
CA ALA A 218 -13.88 9.97 -16.48
C ALA A 218 -12.90 10.57 -17.49
N LEU A 219 -12.98 10.14 -18.76
CA LEU A 219 -12.13 10.64 -19.83
C LEU A 219 -12.36 12.14 -20.09
N GLU A 220 -13.61 12.58 -20.18
CA GLU A 220 -13.95 14.00 -20.33
C GLU A 220 -13.40 14.83 -19.17
N ARG A 221 -13.51 14.33 -17.93
CA ARG A 221 -12.99 15.05 -16.76
C ARG A 221 -11.48 15.23 -16.86
N ILE A 222 -10.73 14.21 -17.27
CA ILE A 222 -9.27 14.31 -17.46
C ILE A 222 -8.94 15.29 -18.60
N VAL A 223 -9.59 15.13 -19.76
CA VAL A 223 -9.34 15.98 -20.93
C VAL A 223 -9.61 17.45 -20.62
N ARG A 224 -10.70 17.77 -19.90
CA ARG A 224 -11.02 19.14 -19.51
C ARG A 224 -9.96 19.80 -18.62
N LEU A 225 -9.17 19.01 -17.90
CA LEU A 225 -8.07 19.49 -17.06
C LEU A 225 -6.77 19.72 -17.86
N LEU A 226 -6.67 19.22 -19.09
CA LEU A 226 -5.52 19.47 -19.98
C LEU A 226 -5.57 20.89 -20.59
N PRO A 227 -4.43 21.44 -21.06
CA PRO A 227 -4.39 22.68 -21.83
C PRO A 227 -5.29 22.64 -23.07
N GLN A 228 -5.94 23.76 -23.37
CA GLN A 228 -6.86 23.90 -24.53
C GLN A 228 -6.31 23.36 -25.87
N PRO A 229 -5.03 23.58 -26.24
CA PRO A 229 -4.48 23.01 -27.48
C PRO A 229 -4.49 21.47 -27.48
N MET A 230 -4.25 20.84 -26.34
CA MET A 230 -4.28 19.38 -26.22
C MET A 230 -5.70 18.83 -26.25
N GLN A 231 -6.68 19.58 -25.70
CA GLN A 231 -8.09 19.20 -25.79
C GLN A 231 -8.54 19.12 -27.25
N ALA A 232 -8.20 20.14 -28.06
CA ALA A 232 -8.52 20.16 -29.49
C ALA A 232 -7.82 19.00 -30.24
N GLN A 233 -6.52 18.79 -29.98
CA GLN A 233 -5.78 17.68 -30.60
C GLN A 233 -6.30 16.29 -30.20
N TRP A 234 -6.80 16.16 -28.97
CA TRP A 234 -7.44 14.93 -28.51
C TRP A 234 -8.75 14.71 -29.25
N ALA A 235 -9.58 15.74 -29.40
CA ALA A 235 -10.82 15.66 -30.19
C ALA A 235 -10.54 15.23 -31.63
N ASP A 236 -9.59 15.88 -32.32
CA ASP A 236 -9.19 15.51 -33.68
C ASP A 236 -8.65 14.06 -33.79
N TRP A 237 -8.06 13.55 -32.70
CA TRP A 237 -7.56 12.17 -32.64
C TRP A 237 -8.70 11.17 -32.42
N VAL A 238 -9.64 11.48 -31.53
CA VAL A 238 -10.83 10.67 -31.28
C VAL A 238 -11.75 10.64 -32.50
N ASP A 239 -11.91 11.75 -33.22
CA ASP A 239 -12.71 11.81 -34.44
C ASP A 239 -12.18 10.86 -35.53
N LYS A 240 -10.86 10.66 -35.59
CA LYS A 240 -10.23 9.66 -36.49
C LYS A 240 -10.38 8.23 -36.00
N LEU A 241 -10.41 8.03 -34.68
CA LEU A 241 -10.57 6.71 -34.07
C LEU A 241 -12.02 6.21 -34.16
N THR A 242 -12.98 7.12 -34.08
CA THR A 242 -14.42 6.84 -34.06
C THR A 242 -15.01 6.52 -35.42
N GLU A 243 -14.21 6.53 -36.50
CA GLU A 243 -14.60 5.92 -37.78
C GLU A 243 -15.00 4.44 -37.62
N ASP A 244 -14.57 3.78 -36.53
CA ASP A 244 -14.89 2.40 -36.16
C ASP A 244 -16.03 2.24 -35.11
N ASP A 245 -16.84 3.29 -34.83
CA ASP A 245 -17.97 3.25 -33.88
C ASP A 245 -17.58 2.84 -32.42
N ARG A 246 -16.31 3.06 -32.06
CA ARG A 246 -15.71 2.70 -30.75
C ARG A 246 -15.38 3.94 -29.93
N GLU A 247 -15.67 3.89 -28.63
CA GLU A 247 -15.24 4.90 -27.66
C GLU A 247 -13.73 4.78 -27.34
N PRO A 248 -13.04 5.93 -27.14
CA PRO A 248 -11.64 5.93 -26.72
C PRO A 248 -11.49 5.37 -25.30
N THR A 249 -10.31 4.89 -24.99
CA THR A 249 -9.98 4.29 -23.69
C THR A 249 -9.03 5.18 -22.89
N PHE A 250 -8.98 4.93 -21.59
CA PHE A 250 -8.04 5.61 -20.71
C PHE A 250 -6.58 5.38 -21.12
N HIS A 251 -6.25 4.15 -21.51
CA HIS A 251 -4.89 3.82 -21.96
C HIS A 251 -4.49 4.61 -23.20
N GLU A 252 -5.39 4.77 -24.18
CA GLU A 252 -5.14 5.61 -25.36
C GLU A 252 -4.94 7.08 -25.00
N LEU A 253 -5.70 7.60 -24.03
CA LEU A 253 -5.51 8.95 -23.51
C LEU A 253 -4.14 9.09 -22.82
N THR A 254 -3.73 8.09 -22.02
CA THR A 254 -2.42 8.06 -21.38
C THR A 254 -1.29 8.04 -22.41
N GLN A 255 -1.41 7.22 -23.45
CA GLN A 255 -0.45 7.17 -24.56
C GLN A 255 -0.39 8.50 -25.34
N PHE A 256 -1.55 9.12 -25.58
CA PHE A 256 -1.63 10.43 -26.24
C PHE A 256 -0.91 11.53 -25.46
N ILE A 257 -1.01 11.51 -24.12
CA ILE A 257 -0.32 12.43 -23.23
C ILE A 257 1.18 12.12 -23.26
N ALA A 258 1.57 10.85 -23.14
CA ALA A 258 2.97 10.42 -23.16
C ALA A 258 3.67 10.79 -24.48
N SER A 259 2.98 10.74 -25.62
CA SER A 259 3.56 11.10 -26.92
C SER A 259 3.80 12.60 -27.12
N ARG A 260 3.33 13.44 -26.19
CA ARG A 260 3.45 14.91 -26.21
C ARG A 260 4.38 15.45 -25.14
N ALA A 261 4.94 14.55 -24.33
CA ALA A 261 6.03 14.83 -23.41
C ALA A 261 7.35 15.10 -24.16
#